data_AF-A0A6P1TSK8-F1
#
_entry.id   AF-A0A6P1TSK8-F1
#
_cell.length_a   1.000
_cell.length_b   1.000
_cell.length_c   1.000
_cell.angle_alpha   90.00
_cell.angle_beta   90.00
_cell.angle_gamma   90.00
#
_symmetry.space_group_name_H-M   'P 1'
#
loop_
_entity.id
_entity.type
_entity.pdbx_description
1 polymer ?
#
loop_
_entity_poly.entity_id
_entity_poly.type
_entity_poly.pdbx_seq_one_letter_code
_entity_poly.pdbx_strand_id
1 'polypeptide(L)'
;MEKNPYFGFPFPIPLYMFTEILDCILDLLSVICLFVPNSQPASNTVSLYTIKNLVEIIIKLLDSIVDGGPYDLVDVTADHIRVSIKIR
;
A
#
# COMPACT_ATOMS: atom_id res chain seq x y z
N MET A 1 2.42 -5.33 30.02
CA MET A 1 2.35 -5.04 28.57
C MET A 1 3.05 -3.72 28.35
N GLU A 2 4.33 -3.80 28.00
CA GLU A 2 5.22 -2.67 27.75
C GLU A 2 4.73 -1.94 26.49
N LYS A 3 4.27 -0.69 26.63
CA LYS A 3 3.92 0.16 25.49
C LYS A 3 5.22 0.71 24.91
N ASN A 4 5.61 0.19 23.75
CA ASN A 4 6.82 0.60 23.04
C ASN A 4 6.69 2.09 22.65
N PRO A 5 7.52 3.03 23.18
CA PRO A 5 7.22 4.46 23.11
C PRO A 5 7.50 5.14 21.76
N TYR A 6 7.99 4.41 20.75
CA TYR A 6 8.61 5.02 19.57
C TYR A 6 8.17 4.45 18.23
N PHE A 7 6.91 4.03 18.10
CA PHE A 7 6.32 3.76 16.78
C PHE A 7 5.37 4.88 16.39
N GLY A 8 5.92 6.08 16.23
CA GLY A 8 5.23 7.24 15.69
C GLY A 8 5.75 7.51 14.29
N PHE A 9 4.95 7.27 13.25
CA PHE A 9 5.30 7.74 11.92
C PHE A 9 5.07 9.25 11.82
N PRO A 10 6.04 10.03 11.31
CA PRO A 10 5.82 11.43 11.04
C PRO A 10 4.76 11.57 9.95
N PHE A 11 3.61 12.16 10.31
CA PHE A 11 2.59 12.53 9.33
C PHE A 11 2.87 13.93 8.78
N PRO A 12 2.65 14.16 7.47
CA PRO A 12 2.14 13.22 6.46
C PRO A 12 3.22 12.24 5.94
N ILE A 13 2.86 10.96 5.81
CA ILE A 13 3.72 9.94 5.20
C ILE A 13 3.66 10.11 3.68
N PRO A 14 4.80 10.26 2.99
CA PRO A 14 4.82 10.35 1.53
C PRO A 14 4.30 9.06 0.88
N LEU A 15 3.48 9.19 -0.17
CA LEU A 15 2.87 8.05 -0.84
C LEU A 15 3.92 7.11 -1.45
N TYR A 16 5.03 7.66 -1.94
CA TYR A 16 6.14 6.87 -2.51
C TYR A 16 6.70 5.82 -1.53
N MET A 17 6.63 6.06 -0.22
CA MET A 17 7.08 5.09 0.78
C MET A 17 6.22 3.81 0.75
N PHE A 18 4.93 3.94 0.46
CA PHE A 18 4.04 2.79 0.30
C PHE A 18 4.32 2.04 -1.00
N THR A 19 4.60 2.77 -2.09
CA THR A 19 5.00 2.18 -3.37
C THR A 19 6.27 1.33 -3.20
N GLU A 20 7.30 1.88 -2.56
CA GLU A 20 8.58 1.18 -2.33
C GLU A 20 8.41 -0.10 -1.48
N ILE A 21 7.54 -0.05 -0.46
CA ILE A 21 7.23 -1.22 0.37
C ILE A 21 6.49 -2.29 -0.45
N LEU A 22 5.56 -1.88 -1.31
CA LEU A 22 4.82 -2.80 -2.17
C LEU A 22 5.72 -3.42 -3.24
N ASP A 23 6.68 -2.67 -3.78
CA ASP A 23 7.69 -3.20 -4.69
C ASP A 23 8.56 -4.26 -4.01
N CYS A 24 9.02 -3.99 -2.77
CA CYS A 24 9.72 -4.99 -1.97
C CYS A 24 8.88 -6.27 -1.74
N ILE A 25 7.58 -6.13 -1.49
CA ILE A 25 6.65 -7.25 -1.34
C ILE A 25 6.52 -8.01 -2.66
N LEU A 26 6.45 -7.30 -3.79
CA LEU A 26 6.31 -7.89 -5.12
C LEU A 26 7.54 -8.72 -5.51
N ASP A 27 8.74 -8.24 -5.18
CA ASP A 27 10.00 -8.97 -5.37
C ASP A 27 10.01 -10.27 -4.56
N LEU A 28 9.64 -10.19 -3.28
CA LEU A 28 9.54 -11.37 -2.42
C LEU A 28 8.51 -12.37 -2.94
N LEU A 29 7.33 -11.90 -3.33
CA LEU A 29 6.28 -12.75 -3.93
C LEU A 29 6.76 -13.40 -5.23
N SER A 30 7.54 -12.68 -6.04
CA SER A 30 8.10 -13.22 -7.28
C SER A 30 9.07 -14.37 -7.01
N VAL A 31 9.94 -14.23 -6.00
CA VAL A 31 10.82 -15.32 -5.57
C VAL A 31 10.02 -16.50 -5.04
N ILE A 32 9.03 -16.27 -4.16
CA ILE A 32 8.19 -17.33 -3.60
C ILE A 32 7.44 -18.09 -4.71
N CYS A 33 6.90 -17.38 -5.70
CA CYS A 33 6.16 -18.00 -6.81
C CYS A 33 7.03 -18.97 -7.64
N LEU A 34 8.36 -18.81 -7.69
CA LEU A 34 9.25 -19.77 -8.37
C LEU A 34 9.25 -21.15 -7.71
N PHE A 35 8.98 -21.21 -6.40
CA PHE A 35 8.99 -22.46 -5.63
C PHE A 35 7.60 -23.04 -5.40
N VAL A 36 6.54 -22.32 -5.78
CA VAL A 36 5.16 -22.77 -5.60
C VAL A 36 4.60 -23.26 -6.93
N PRO A 37 4.15 -24.53 -7.00
CA PRO A 37 3.53 -25.06 -8.20
C PRO A 37 2.31 -24.23 -8.58
N ASN A 38 2.18 -23.91 -9.87
CA ASN A 38 1.02 -23.24 -10.44
C ASN A 38 -0.16 -24.22 -10.57
N SER A 39 -0.56 -24.82 -9.44
CA SER A 39 -1.74 -25.67 -9.32
C SER A 39 -2.96 -24.80 -9.04
N GLN A 40 -4.10 -25.18 -9.62
CA GLN A 40 -5.38 -24.53 -9.30
C GLN A 40 -5.58 -24.55 -7.78
N PRO A 41 -5.79 -23.39 -7.15
CA PRO A 41 -6.07 -23.36 -5.73
C PRO A 41 -7.35 -24.14 -5.45
N ALA A 42 -7.40 -24.82 -4.30
CA ALA A 42 -8.65 -25.38 -3.80
C ALA A 42 -9.71 -24.25 -3.69
N SER A 43 -11.00 -24.61 -3.80
CA SER A 43 -12.16 -23.69 -3.90
C SER A 43 -12.17 -22.51 -2.91
N ASN A 44 -11.45 -22.59 -1.78
CA ASN A 44 -11.40 -21.56 -0.73
C ASN A 44 -9.99 -20.99 -0.49
N THR A 45 -9.04 -21.23 -1.38
CA THR A 45 -7.67 -20.72 -1.26
C THR A 45 -7.39 -19.67 -2.33
N VAL A 46 -6.75 -18.57 -1.94
CA VAL A 46 -6.26 -17.57 -2.89
C VAL A 46 -4.89 -18.02 -3.38
N SER A 47 -4.68 -18.10 -4.69
CA SER A 47 -3.37 -18.45 -5.22
C SER A 47 -2.35 -17.35 -4.95
N LEU A 48 -1.09 -17.71 -4.70
CA LEU A 48 0.00 -16.73 -4.56
C LEU A 48 0.16 -15.87 -5.81
N TYR A 49 -0.12 -16.41 -6.99
CA TYR A 49 -0.16 -15.67 -8.25
C TYR A 49 -1.27 -14.59 -8.24
N THR A 50 -2.43 -14.88 -7.67
CA THR A 50 -3.51 -13.90 -7.49
C THR A 50 -3.09 -12.78 -6.54
N ILE A 51 -2.41 -13.12 -5.44
CA ILE A 51 -1.90 -12.12 -4.48
C ILE A 51 -0.85 -11.24 -5.14
N LYS A 52 0.09 -11.82 -5.90
CA LYS A 52 1.09 -11.09 -6.68
C LYS A 52 0.42 -10.08 -7.62
N ASN A 53 -0.55 -10.53 -8.42
CA ASN A 53 -1.27 -9.67 -9.34
C ASN A 53 -2.03 -8.55 -8.61
N LEU A 54 -2.59 -8.83 -7.43
CA LEU A 54 -3.25 -7.81 -6.61
C LEU A 54 -2.27 -6.73 -6.16
N VAL A 55 -1.07 -7.10 -5.73
CA VAL A 55 -0.01 -6.14 -5.35
C VAL A 55 0.38 -5.26 -6.55
N GLU A 56 0.56 -5.85 -7.73
CA GLU A 56 0.83 -5.08 -8.97
C GLU A 56 -0.29 -4.08 -9.30
N ILE A 57 -1.56 -4.46 -9.10
CA ILE A 57 -2.70 -3.57 -9.31
C ILE A 57 -2.69 -2.42 -8.30
N ILE A 58 -2.39 -2.69 -7.03
CA ILE A 58 -2.32 -1.65 -5.99
C ILE A 58 -1.21 -0.65 -6.31
N ILE A 59 -0.02 -1.12 -6.72
CA ILE A 59 1.09 -0.24 -7.13
C ILE A 59 0.64 0.70 -8.26
N LYS A 60 0.04 0.16 -9.33
CA LYS A 60 -0.47 0.96 -10.45
C LYS A 60 -1.54 1.98 -10.05
N LEU A 61 -2.39 1.63 -9.09
CA LEU A 61 -3.39 2.56 -8.55
C LEU A 61 -2.73 3.70 -7.78
N LEU A 62 -1.69 3.41 -6.99
CA LEU A 62 -0.92 4.44 -6.29
C LEU A 62 -0.19 5.36 -7.27
N ASP A 63 0.44 4.80 -8.29
CA ASP A 63 1.11 5.59 -9.34
C ASP A 63 0.13 6.49 -10.08
N SER A 64 -1.06 5.98 -10.41
CA SER A 64 -2.12 6.78 -11.03
C SER A 64 -2.62 7.92 -10.15
N ILE A 65 -2.54 7.78 -8.82
CA ILE A 65 -2.86 8.86 -7.89
C ILE A 65 -1.75 9.92 -7.96
N VAL A 66 -0.48 9.51 -7.95
CA VAL A 66 0.66 10.43 -8.07
C VAL A 66 0.62 11.21 -9.40
N ASP A 67 0.30 10.54 -10.51
CA ASP A 67 0.21 11.14 -11.84
C ASP A 67 -0.98 12.11 -12.01
N GLY A 68 -1.97 12.06 -11.12
CA GLY A 68 -3.14 12.96 -11.10
C GLY A 68 -2.81 14.41 -10.75
N GLY A 69 -1.56 14.72 -10.42
CA GLY A 69 -1.12 16.03 -9.94
C GLY A 69 -1.35 16.22 -8.45
N PRO A 70 -0.88 17.34 -7.84
CA PRO A 70 -1.12 17.61 -6.44
C PRO A 70 -2.63 17.73 -6.20
N TYR A 71 -3.19 16.82 -5.40
CA TYR A 71 -4.59 16.92 -4.98
C TYR A 71 -4.75 18.19 -4.12
N ASP A 72 -5.60 19.11 -4.57
CA ASP A 72 -5.88 20.33 -3.83
C ASP A 72 -6.52 20.01 -2.47
N LEU A 73 -5.96 20.66 -1.45
CA LEU A 73 -6.33 20.53 -0.05
C LEU A 73 -7.80 20.91 0.15
N VAL A 74 -8.66 19.93 0.41
CA VAL A 74 -10.01 20.22 0.92
C VAL A 74 -9.91 20.35 2.44
N ASP A 75 -9.84 21.58 2.92
CA ASP A 75 -9.86 21.90 4.36
C ASP A 75 -11.30 21.64 4.87
N VAL A 76 -11.59 20.40 5.30
CA VAL A 76 -12.88 20.06 5.91
C VAL A 76 -12.80 20.45 7.39
N THR A 77 -13.42 21.59 7.73
CA THR A 77 -13.58 22.02 9.12
C THR A 77 -14.89 21.46 9.66
N ALA A 78 -14.82 20.52 10.59
CA ALA A 78 -15.97 20.08 11.39
C ALA A 78 -15.68 20.38 12.87
N ASP A 79 -16.45 21.30 13.43
CA ASP A 79 -16.44 21.78 14.82
C ASP A 79 -15.07 22.24 15.36
N HIS A 80 -14.16 21.32 15.69
CA HIS A 80 -12.84 21.59 16.26
C HIS A 80 -11.72 20.68 15.72
N ILE A 81 -11.99 19.88 14.68
CA ILE A 81 -11.00 18.95 14.11
C ILE A 81 -10.61 19.44 12.72
N ARG A 82 -9.32 19.74 12.55
CA ARG A 82 -8.73 20.06 11.25
C ARG A 82 -8.07 18.82 10.69
N VAL A 83 -8.67 18.23 9.66
CA VAL A 83 -8.09 17.09 8.94
C VAL A 83 -7.38 17.62 7.70
N SER A 84 -6.04 17.69 7.75
CA SER A 84 -5.20 18.05 6.61
C SER A 84 -4.65 16.79 5.96
N ILE A 85 -5.19 16.41 4.82
CA ILE A 85 -4.62 15.34 3.99
C ILE A 85 -3.74 15.99 2.92
N LYS A 86 -2.43 15.90 3.09
CA LYS A 86 -1.44 16.35 2.11
C LYS A 86 -0.84 15.14 1.43
N ILE A 87 -1.19 14.93 0.16
CA ILE A 87 -0.59 13.90 -0.68
C ILE A 87 0.36 14.62 -1.65
N ARG A 88 1.65 14.32 -1.55
CA ARG A 88 2.73 14.80 -2.41
C ARG A 88 3.30 13.63 -3.19
#